data_AF-A0A2N5FW81-F1
#
_entry.id   AF-A0A2N5FW81-F1
#
_cell.length_a   1.000
_cell.length_b   1.000
_cell.length_c   1.000
_cell.angle_alpha   90.00
_cell.angle_beta   90.00
_cell.angle_gamma   90.00
#
_symmetry.space_group_name_H-M   'P 1'
#
loop_
_entity.id
_entity.type
_entity.pdbx_description
1 polymer ?
#
loop_
_entity_poly.entity_id
_entity_poly.type
_entity_poly.pdbx_seq_one_letter_code
_entity_poly.pdbx_strand_id
1 'polypeptide(L)'
;MKGHVYEKFRRQVQPALQSKLEEFRLLNYGAVAEDELWRYLTEKKWRKPHEDARLFEIVGGILEVKAADYFSYATVEAFKGKGLGELSEEDRRKLLE
;
A
#
# COMPACT_ATOMS: atom_id res chain seq x y z
N MET A 1 3.30 9.92 16.79
CA MET A 1 2.86 9.84 15.39
C MET A 1 1.38 10.21 15.36
N LYS A 2 0.99 11.23 14.59
CA LYS A 2 -0.45 11.52 14.39
C LYS A 2 -0.99 10.42 13.47
N GLY A 3 -1.97 9.64 13.95
CA GLY A 3 -2.63 8.62 13.12
C GLY A 3 -3.35 9.26 11.94
N HIS A 4 -3.39 8.58 10.80
CA HIS A 4 -4.15 9.04 9.63
C HIS A 4 -5.64 9.19 9.99
N VAL A 5 -6.34 10.20 9.46
CA VAL A 5 -7.74 10.48 9.84
C VAL A 5 -8.70 9.31 9.53
N TYR A 6 -8.32 8.41 8.63
CA TYR A 6 -9.09 7.21 8.29
C TYR A 6 -8.81 5.99 9.19
N GLU A 7 -7.89 6.08 10.16
CA GLU A 7 -7.62 4.99 11.11
C GLU A 7 -8.91 4.55 11.85
N LYS A 8 -9.80 5.51 12.12
CA LYS A 8 -11.13 5.27 12.72
C LYS A 8 -12.02 4.29 11.92
N PHE A 9 -11.77 4.15 10.62
CA PHE A 9 -12.53 3.25 9.75
C PHE A 9 -11.90 1.88 9.59
N ARG A 10 -10.66 1.68 10.01
CA ARG A 10 -9.85 0.50 9.69
C ARG A 10 -10.54 -0.82 10.03
N ARG A 11 -11.14 -0.93 11.21
CA ARG A 11 -11.90 -2.11 11.63
C ARG A 11 -13.16 -2.35 10.76
N GLN A 12 -13.82 -1.29 10.32
CA GLN A 12 -15.05 -1.39 9.52
C GLN A 12 -14.76 -1.82 8.08
N VAL A 13 -13.62 -1.42 7.53
CA VAL A 13 -13.22 -1.73 6.15
C VAL A 13 -12.38 -2.99 6.03
N GLN A 14 -12.13 -3.70 7.13
CA GLN A 14 -11.38 -4.96 7.13
C GLN A 14 -11.88 -5.97 6.06
N PRO A 15 -13.19 -6.17 5.83
CA PRO A 15 -13.64 -7.06 4.76
C PRO A 15 -13.17 -6.64 3.36
N ALA A 16 -13.11 -5.33 3.08
CA ALA A 16 -12.60 -4.81 1.81
C ALA A 16 -11.08 -4.97 1.70
N LEU A 17 -10.35 -4.78 2.80
CA LEU A 17 -8.90 -5.03 2.84
C LEU A 17 -8.60 -6.50 2.55
N GLN A 18 -9.29 -7.42 3.22
CA GLN A 18 -9.12 -8.86 3.00
C GLN A 18 -9.44 -9.25 1.57
N SER A 19 -10.56 -8.76 1.02
CA SER A 19 -10.91 -9.01 -0.38
C SER A 19 -9.85 -8.53 -1.37
N LYS A 20 -9.22 -7.36 -1.13
CA LYS A 20 -8.12 -6.85 -1.96
C LYS A 20 -6.84 -7.67 -1.83
N LEU A 21 -6.51 -8.14 -0.62
CA LEU A 21 -5.35 -9.01 -0.40
C LEU A 21 -5.53 -10.37 -1.09
N GLU A 22 -6.73 -10.94 -1.04
CA GLU A 22 -7.08 -12.16 -1.77
C GLU A 22 -6.97 -11.97 -3.28
N GLU A 23 -7.43 -10.83 -3.81
CA GLU A 23 -7.26 -10.48 -5.23
C GLU A 23 -5.78 -10.46 -5.64
N PHE A 24 -4.90 -9.82 -4.86
CA PHE A 24 -3.46 -9.83 -5.13
C PHE A 24 -2.91 -11.25 -5.16
N ARG A 25 -3.36 -12.10 -4.24
CA ARG A 25 -2.94 -13.50 -4.17
C ARG A 25 -3.41 -14.30 -5.39
N LEU A 26 -4.66 -14.12 -5.82
CA LEU A 26 -5.25 -14.75 -7.00
C LEU A 26 -4.54 -14.34 -8.29
N LEU A 27 -4.02 -13.11 -8.34
CA LEU A 27 -3.23 -12.59 -9.45
C LEU A 27 -1.74 -12.98 -9.39
N ASN A 28 -1.36 -13.93 -8.51
CA ASN A 28 0.00 -14.42 -8.30
C ASN A 28 1.02 -13.37 -7.84
N TYR A 29 0.59 -12.29 -7.19
CA TYR A 29 1.50 -11.32 -6.59
C TYR A 29 2.05 -11.72 -5.21
N GLY A 30 1.63 -12.89 -4.69
CA GLY A 30 2.05 -13.38 -3.38
C GLY A 30 1.22 -12.83 -2.22
N ALA A 31 1.69 -13.08 -1.00
CA ALA A 31 1.03 -12.61 0.22
C ALA A 31 1.51 -11.20 0.58
N VAL A 32 0.56 -10.30 0.84
CA VAL A 32 0.81 -8.94 1.33
C VAL A 32 0.23 -8.82 2.73
N ALA A 33 0.94 -8.20 3.66
CA ALA A 33 0.40 -7.96 5.00
C ALA A 33 -0.64 -6.83 4.97
N GLU A 34 -1.73 -6.96 5.74
CA GLU A 34 -2.77 -5.94 5.81
C GLU A 34 -2.21 -4.57 6.25
N ASP A 35 -1.25 -4.57 7.18
CA ASP A 35 -0.54 -3.36 7.62
C ASP A 35 0.21 -2.65 6.48
N GLU A 36 0.81 -3.40 5.56
CA GLU A 36 1.55 -2.83 4.43
C GLU A 36 0.61 -2.20 3.40
N LEU A 37 -0.51 -2.88 3.10
CA LEU A 37 -1.57 -2.31 2.26
C LEU A 37 -2.15 -1.05 2.91
N TRP A 38 -2.40 -1.06 4.22
CA TRP A 38 -2.90 0.10 4.94
C TRP A 38 -1.92 1.27 4.94
N ARG A 39 -0.62 0.99 5.08
CA ARG A 39 0.45 1.99 4.96
C ARG A 39 0.44 2.61 3.56
N TYR A 40 0.38 1.80 2.50
CA TYR A 40 0.26 2.33 1.13
C TYR A 40 -0.97 3.22 0.96
N LEU A 41 -2.13 2.78 1.47
CA LEU A 41 -3.36 3.53 1.36
C LEU A 41 -3.27 4.89 2.04
N THR A 42 -2.73 4.95 3.26
CA THR A 42 -2.63 6.18 4.05
C THR A 42 -1.51 7.11 3.59
N GLU A 43 -0.36 6.59 3.16
CA GLU A 43 0.80 7.40 2.79
C GLU A 43 0.80 7.82 1.32
N LYS A 44 0.26 6.99 0.43
CA LYS A 44 0.30 7.22 -1.03
C LYS A 44 -1.07 7.52 -1.60
N LYS A 45 -2.06 6.64 -1.41
CA LYS A 45 -3.37 6.76 -2.09
C LYS A 45 -4.22 7.89 -1.50
N TRP A 46 -4.27 8.01 -0.18
CA TRP A 46 -5.07 8.98 0.57
C TRP A 46 -4.23 10.12 1.13
N ARG A 47 -3.15 10.52 0.44
CA ARG A 47 -2.22 11.58 0.88
C ARG A 47 -2.91 12.92 1.24
N LYS A 48 -4.09 13.17 0.68
CA LYS A 48 -4.93 14.34 0.97
C LYS A 48 -6.30 13.86 1.46
N PRO A 49 -6.43 13.43 2.72
CA PRO A 49 -7.71 12.95 3.22
C PRO A 49 -8.62 14.13 3.59
N HIS A 50 -9.92 13.88 3.74
CA HIS A 50 -10.88 14.86 4.23
C HIS A 50 -11.68 14.25 5.39
N GLU A 51 -12.05 15.07 6.37
CA GLU A 51 -12.62 14.57 7.64
C GLU A 51 -14.03 13.96 7.48
N ASP A 52 -14.77 14.43 6.47
CA ASP A 52 -16.15 14.06 6.15
C ASP A 52 -16.28 12.83 5.24
N ALA A 53 -15.17 12.11 5.00
CA ALA A 53 -15.19 10.93 4.15
C ALA A 53 -16.17 9.87 4.66
N ARG A 54 -17.01 9.39 3.75
CA ARG A 54 -18.01 8.36 4.02
C ARG A 54 -17.38 6.98 3.90
N LEU A 55 -17.91 6.01 4.65
CA LEU A 55 -17.36 4.65 4.68
C LEU A 55 -17.25 4.03 3.28
N PHE A 56 -18.24 4.25 2.40
CA PHE A 56 -18.21 3.71 1.04
C PHE A 56 -17.07 4.29 0.18
N GLU A 57 -16.64 5.53 0.44
CA GLU A 57 -15.52 6.16 -0.27
C GLU A 57 -14.19 5.52 0.15
N ILE A 58 -14.06 5.16 1.43
CA ILE A 58 -12.90 4.42 1.94
C ILE A 58 -12.87 3.01 1.35
N VAL A 59 -14.02 2.31 1.35
CA VAL A 59 -14.16 0.99 0.74
C VAL A 59 -13.84 1.04 -0.76
N GLY A 60 -14.41 1.99 -1.50
CA GLY A 60 -14.11 2.19 -2.92
C GLY A 60 -12.62 2.45 -3.14
N GLY A 61 -12.01 3.32 -2.32
CA GLY A 61 -10.57 3.58 -2.36
C GLY A 61 -9.72 2.32 -2.18
N ILE A 62 -10.12 1.38 -1.31
CA ILE A 62 -9.45 0.09 -1.14
C ILE A 62 -9.63 -0.79 -2.38
N LEU A 63 -10.86 -0.95 -2.86
CA LEU A 63 -11.18 -1.86 -3.97
C LEU A 63 -10.62 -1.37 -5.32
N GLU A 64 -10.42 -0.07 -5.49
CA GLU A 64 -9.77 0.53 -6.65
C GLU A 64 -8.24 0.39 -6.67
N VAL A 65 -7.62 -0.15 -5.62
CA VAL A 65 -6.16 -0.35 -5.63
C VAL A 65 -5.80 -1.34 -6.74
N LYS A 66 -4.93 -0.89 -7.64
CA LYS A 66 -4.29 -1.73 -8.65
C LYS A 66 -3.03 -2.35 -8.06
N ALA A 67 -2.83 -3.65 -8.30
CA ALA A 67 -1.62 -4.33 -7.85
C ALA A 67 -0.34 -3.62 -8.34
N ALA A 68 -0.29 -3.22 -9.62
CA ALA A 68 0.85 -2.51 -10.19
C ALA A 68 1.23 -1.23 -9.41
N ASP A 69 0.24 -0.45 -8.97
CA ASP A 69 0.48 0.78 -8.21
C ASP A 69 1.01 0.48 -6.80
N TYR A 70 0.43 -0.53 -6.14
CA TYR A 70 0.87 -0.98 -4.83
C TYR A 70 2.31 -1.50 -4.87
N PHE A 71 2.62 -2.42 -5.79
CA PHE A 71 3.95 -3.02 -5.88
C PHE A 71 5.01 -2.02 -6.34
N SER A 72 4.67 -1.08 -7.23
CA SER A 72 5.58 0.02 -7.56
C SER A 72 5.93 0.86 -6.33
N TYR A 73 4.95 1.19 -5.49
CA TYR A 73 5.20 1.86 -4.22
C TYR A 73 6.04 0.99 -3.27
N ALA A 74 5.68 -0.28 -3.07
CA ALA A 74 6.37 -1.18 -2.16
C ALA A 74 7.85 -1.36 -2.54
N THR A 75 8.15 -1.49 -3.82
CA THR A 75 9.53 -1.53 -4.35
C THR A 75 10.28 -0.26 -4.00
N VAL A 76 9.70 0.92 -4.26
CA VAL A 76 10.34 2.20 -3.91
C VAL A 76 10.58 2.34 -2.41
N GLU A 77 9.60 1.97 -1.57
CA GLU A 77 9.75 2.04 -0.12
C GLU A 77 10.81 1.07 0.41
N ALA A 78 10.92 -0.14 -0.15
CA ALA A 78 11.96 -1.10 0.22
C ALA A 78 13.38 -0.56 -0.04
N PHE A 79 13.52 0.32 -1.04
CA PHE A 79 14.79 0.98 -1.35
C PHE A 79 14.99 2.31 -0.61
N LYS A 80 13.96 3.01 -0.13
CA LYS A 80 14.13 4.31 0.56
C LYS A 80 14.96 4.26 1.85
N GLY A 81 15.17 3.08 2.44
CA GLY A 81 16.06 2.89 3.60
C GLY A 81 17.53 2.60 3.25
N LYS A 82 17.83 2.35 1.97
CA LYS A 82 19.18 2.20 1.42
C LYS A 82 19.30 3.31 0.38
N GLY A 83 19.96 4.44 0.66
CA GLY A 83 20.12 5.47 -0.36
C GLY A 83 20.63 4.83 -1.67
N LEU A 84 20.30 5.34 -2.86
CA LEU A 84 20.84 4.79 -4.11
C LEU A 84 22.37 4.59 -4.03
N GLY A 85 23.07 5.46 -3.27
CA GLY A 85 24.49 5.38 -2.89
C GLY A 85 24.92 4.24 -1.96
N GLU A 86 24.01 3.63 -1.21
CA GLU A 86 24.22 2.60 -0.18
C GLU A 86 23.71 1.21 -0.60
N LEU A 87 23.08 1.11 -1.77
CA LEU A 87 22.76 -0.17 -2.38
C LEU A 87 24.05 -0.92 -2.69
N SER A 88 24.09 -2.22 -2.37
CA SER A 88 25.17 -3.08 -2.83
C SER A 88 25.22 -3.07 -4.37
N GLU A 89 26.39 -3.28 -4.94
CA GLU A 89 26.55 -3.43 -6.40
C GLU A 89 25.63 -4.52 -6.96
N GLU A 90 25.35 -5.54 -6.16
CA GLU A 90 24.44 -6.64 -6.50
C GLU A 90 22.97 -6.20 -6.57
N ASP A 91 22.52 -5.36 -5.62
CA ASP A 91 21.17 -4.78 -5.63
C ASP A 91 20.99 -3.79 -6.81
N ARG A 92 22.04 -3.03 -7.16
CA ARG A 92 22.03 -2.11 -8.31
C ARG A 92 21.94 -2.84 -9.65
N ARG A 93 22.66 -3.95 -9.79
CA ARG A 93 22.69 -4.73 -11.02
C ARG A 93 21.32 -5.34 -11.36
N LYS A 94 20.57 -5.77 -10.34
CA LYS A 94 19.20 -6.29 -10.49
C LYS A 94 18.16 -5.28 -10.97
N LEU A 95 18.47 -3.98 -10.93
CA LEU A 95 17.58 -2.91 -11.42
C LEU A 95 17.82 -2.54 -12.89
N LEU A 96 18.93 -2.99 -13.48
CA LEU A 96 19.36 -2.66 -14.85
C LEU A 96 19.19 -3.82 -15.84
N GLU A 97 18.74 -4.99 -15.37
CA GLU A 97 18.24 -6.11 -16.19
C GLU A 97 16.71 -6.05 -16.32
#